data_AF-A0A379TLM7-F1
#
_entry.id   AF-A0A379TLM7-F1
#
_cell.length_a   1.000
_cell.length_b   1.000
_cell.length_c   1.000
_cell.angle_alpha   90.00
_cell.angle_beta   90.00
_cell.angle_gamma   90.00
#
_symmetry.space_group_name_H-M   'P 1'
#
loop_
_entity.id
_entity.type
_entity.pdbx_description
1 polymer ?
#
loop_
_entity_poly.entity_id
_entity_poly.type
_entity_poly.pdbx_seq_one_letter_code
_entity_poly.pdbx_strand_id
1 'polypeptide(L)' 'MARTTRPLTNTEVLRAKALEKDLTLHDGDGLFLIVKTSGKKLWRFRYQRPATKQRTMMGLGAFPSLSLADAEG' A
#
# COMPACT_ATOMS: atom_id res chain seq x y z
N MET A 1 20.60 -0.11 9.60
CA MET A 1 19.88 1.18 9.57
C MET A 1 18.42 0.89 9.22
N ALA A 2 17.47 1.26 10.09
CA ALA A 2 16.05 1.15 9.77
C ALA A 2 15.74 2.12 8.61
N ARG A 3 15.12 1.63 7.55
CA ARG A 3 14.65 2.48 6.45
C ARG A 3 13.39 3.19 6.98
N THR A 4 13.51 4.44 7.38
CA THR A 4 12.34 5.28 7.70
C THR A 4 11.60 5.56 6.40
N THR A 5 10.62 4.72 6.08
CA THR A 5 9.67 5.01 5.00
C THR A 5 8.84 6.22 5.43
N ARG A 6 8.68 7.20 4.54
CA ARG A 6 7.79 8.33 4.80
C ARG A 6 6.35 7.86 4.60
N PRO A 7 5.44 8.10 5.56
CA PRO A 7 4.02 7.79 5.38
C PRO A 7 3.48 8.50 4.16
N LEU A 8 2.56 7.85 3.45
CA LEU A 8 1.90 8.46 2.31
C LEU A 8 0.94 9.53 2.81
N THR A 9 0.70 10.50 1.96
CA THR A 9 -0.36 11.49 2.18
C THR A 9 -1.53 11.21 1.27
N ASN A 10 -2.73 11.60 1.69
CA ASN A 10 -3.93 11.43 0.84
C ASN A 10 -3.77 12.11 -0.53
N THR A 11 -3.06 13.24 -0.58
CA THR A 11 -2.73 13.95 -1.82
C THR A 11 -1.81 13.14 -2.74
N GLU A 12 -0.80 12.46 -2.19
CA GLU A 12 0.08 11.58 -2.96
C GLU A 12 -0.69 10.39 -3.50
N VAL A 13 -1.50 9.73 -2.65
CA VAL A 13 -2.38 8.62 -3.05
C VAL A 13 -3.32 9.04 -4.18
N LEU A 14 -3.94 10.21 -4.08
CA LEU A 14 -4.84 10.76 -5.10
C LEU A 14 -4.12 11.04 -6.41
N ARG A 15 -2.97 11.71 -6.36
CA ARG A 15 -2.18 12.10 -7.55
C ARG A 15 -1.45 10.94 -8.20
N ALA A 16 -1.22 9.85 -7.47
CA ALA A 16 -0.54 8.68 -7.98
C ALA A 16 -1.26 8.08 -9.18
N LYS A 17 -0.52 7.95 -10.29
CA LYS A 17 -0.96 7.32 -11.53
C LYS A 17 0.19 6.48 -12.08
N ALA A 18 -0.12 5.24 -12.44
CA ALA A 18 0.81 4.39 -13.17
C ALA A 18 0.59 4.62 -14.67
N LEU A 19 1.69 4.83 -15.39
CA LEU A 19 1.66 5.06 -16.85
C LEU A 19 2.06 3.77 -17.58
N GLU A 20 3.31 3.34 -17.41
CA GLU A 20 3.87 2.20 -18.15
C GLU A 20 3.92 0.92 -17.32
N LYS A 21 4.06 1.04 -15.99
CA LYS A 21 4.16 -0.08 -15.06
C LYS A 21 3.41 0.20 -13.77
N ASP A 22 2.98 -0.88 -13.12
CA ASP A 22 2.35 -0.80 -11.79
C ASP A 22 3.30 -0.08 -10.82
N LEU A 23 2.79 0.97 -10.20
CA LEU A 23 3.52 1.79 -9.24
C LEU A 23 3.20 1.29 -7.84
N THR A 24 4.24 1.00 -7.04
CA THR A 24 4.08 0.66 -5.63
C THR A 24 4.53 1.82 -4.77
N LEU A 25 3.62 2.34 -3.95
CA LEU A 25 3.89 3.40 -2.99
C LEU A 25 3.92 2.78 -1.60
N HIS A 26 5.04 2.90 -0.90
CA HIS A 26 5.20 2.37 0.44
C HIS A 26 4.79 3.42 1.46
N ASP A 27 3.95 3.01 2.40
CA ASP A 27 3.45 3.86 3.46
C ASP A 27 4.30 3.72 4.73
N GLY A 28 4.57 2.49 5.12
CA GLY A 28 5.29 2.23 6.37
C GLY A 28 4.76 0.96 6.99
N ASP A 29 5.50 0.37 7.92
CA ASP A 29 5.03 -0.75 8.76
C ASP A 29 4.46 -1.97 8.01
N GLY A 30 4.76 -2.11 6.72
CA GLY A 30 4.26 -3.18 5.86
C GLY A 30 3.10 -2.77 4.95
N LEU A 31 2.51 -1.59 5.13
CA LEU A 31 1.47 -1.03 4.26
C LEU A 31 2.06 -0.42 2.98
N PHE A 32 1.38 -0.68 1.86
CA PHE A 32 1.70 -0.09 0.57
C PHE A 32 0.48 -0.07 -0.37
N LEU A 33 0.47 0.91 -1.26
CA LEU A 33 -0.52 1.05 -2.32
C LEU A 33 0.07 0.55 -3.64
N ILE A 34 -0.65 -0.32 -4.33
CA ILE A 34 -0.37 -0.65 -5.73
C ILE A 34 -1.31 0.16 -6.61
N VAL A 35 -0.74 1.05 -7.42
CA VAL A 35 -1.45 1.76 -8.48
C VAL A 35 -1.18 1.02 -9.78
N LYS A 36 -2.21 0.38 -10.32
CA LYS A 36 -2.14 -0.33 -11.60
C LYS A 36 -2.19 0.66 -12.76
N THR A 37 -1.59 0.28 -13.89
CA THR A 37 -1.71 1.03 -15.16
C THR A 37 -3.16 1.18 -15.63
N SER A 38 -4.06 0.28 -15.19
CA SER A 38 -5.51 0.40 -15.40
C SER A 38 -6.20 1.49 -14.58
N GLY A 39 -5.45 2.22 -13.73
CA GLY A 39 -5.98 3.25 -12.83
C GLY A 39 -6.52 2.72 -11.50
N LYS A 40 -6.58 1.39 -11.32
CA LYS A 40 -6.99 0.77 -10.04
C LYS A 40 -5.93 0.97 -8.97
N LYS A 41 -6.35 1.35 -7.77
CA LYS A 41 -5.48 1.56 -6.60
C LYS A 41 -5.85 0.55 -5.53
N LEU A 42 -4.89 -0.27 -5.10
CA LEU A 42 -5.12 -1.40 -4.21
C LEU A 42 -4.21 -1.32 -2.99
N TRP A 43 -4.80 -1.29 -1.80
CA TRP A 43 -4.08 -1.37 -0.54
C TRP A 43 -3.64 -2.81 -0.26
N ARG A 44 -2.36 -2.96 0.06
CA ARG A 44 -1.77 -4.24 0.46
C ARG A 44 -0.91 -4.07 1.70
N PHE A 45 -0.94 -5.10 2.53
CA PHE A 45 -0.17 -5.17 3.76
C PHE A 45 0.74 -6.40 3.74
N ARG A 46 2.04 -6.18 3.94
CA ARG A 46 3.04 -7.23 4.10
C ARG A 46 3.29 -7.44 5.58
N TYR A 47 2.98 -8.64 6.05
CA TYR A 47 3.20 -9.02 7.43
C TYR A 47 3.83 -10.41 7.53
N GLN A 48 4.34 -10.71 8.72
CA GLN A 48 4.84 -12.03 9.05
C GLN A 48 3.76 -12.79 9.82
N ARG A 49 3.33 -13.94 9.29
CA ARG A 49 2.33 -14.77 9.97
C ARG A 49 2.85 -15.17 11.36
N PRO A 50 2.08 -14.94 12.44
CA PRO A 50 2.54 -15.25 13.80
C PRO A 50 2.93 -16.73 13.98
N ALA A 51 2.11 -17.63 13.42
CA ALA A 51 2.27 -19.08 13.57
C ALA A 51 3.42 -19.66 12.75
N THR A 52 3.51 -19.34 11.45
CA THR A 52 4.49 -19.98 10.54
C THR A 52 5.74 -19.15 10.32
N LYS A 53 5.78 -17.91 10.84
CA LYS A 53 6.84 -16.92 10.59
C LYS A 53 7.07 -16.61 9.10
N GLN A 54 6.15 -17.04 8.22
CA GLN A 54 6.23 -16.78 6.78
C GLN A 54 5.80 -15.35 6.49
N ARG A 55 6.57 -14.66 5.63
CA ARG A 55 6.20 -13.35 5.10
C ARG A 55 5.12 -13.54 4.04
N THR A 56 3.98 -12.90 4.25
CA THR A 56 2.82 -12.98 3.36
C THR A 56 2.34 -11.58 3.01
N MET A 57 1.50 -11.49 1.99
CA MET A 57 0.82 -10.25 1.60
C MET A 57 -0.68 -10.44 1.70
N MET A 58 -1.36 -9.45 2.27
CA MET A 58 -2.81 -9.39 2.38
C MET A 58 -3.32 -8.19 1.58
N GLY A 59 -4.43 -8.36 0.87
CA GLY A 59 -5.17 -7.24 0.29
C GLY A 59 -6.11 -6.66 1.34
N LEU A 60 -6.05 -5.35 1.55
CA LEU A 60 -6.95 -4.66 2.48
C LEU A 60 -8.20 -4.14 1.76
N GLY A 61 -8.03 -3.64 0.53
CA GLY A 61 -9.15 -3.07 -0.24
C GLY A 61 -8.66 -2.25 -1.43
N ALA A 62 -9.61 -1.63 -2.13
CA ALA A 62 -9.32 -0.70 -3.21
C ALA A 62 -9.60 0.74 -2.78
N PHE A 63 -8.77 1.68 -3.21
CA PHE A 63 -9.07 3.11 -3.09
C PHE A 63 -9.97 3.53 -4.26
N PRO A 64 -11.02 4.37 -4.05
CA PRO A 64 -11.32 5.14 -2.84
C PRO A 64 -12.24 4.44 -1.81
N SER A 65 -12.67 3.20 -2.05
CA SER A 65 -13.56 2.47 -1.13
C SER A 65 -12.96 2.26 0.26
N LEU A 66 -11.64 2.10 0.33
CA LEU A 66 -10.85 2.15 1.56
C LEU A 66 -9.92 3.37 1.50
N SER A 67 -10.08 4.31 2.42
CA SER A 67 -9.23 5.50 2.48
C SER A 67 -7.83 5.15 3.01
N LEU A 68 -6.88 6.09 2.90
CA LEU A 68 -5.57 5.92 3.52
C LEU A 68 -5.68 5.75 5.04
N ALA A 69 -6.46 6.60 5.71
CA ALA A 69 -6.66 6.54 7.15
C ALA A 69 -7.26 5.20 7.60
N ASP A 70 -8.24 4.67 6.85
CA ASP A 70 -8.82 3.35 7.16
C ASP A 70 -7.84 2.20 6.94
N ALA A 71 -6.86 2.39 6.04
CA ALA A 71 -5.83 1.39 5.76
C ALA A 71 -4.67 1.42 6.77
N GLU A 72 -4.37 2.59 7.34
CA GLU A 72 -3.38 2.79 8.40
C GLU A 72 -3.90 2.31 9.78
N GLY A 73 -5.20 2.50 10.05
CA GLY A 73 -5.88 2.03 11.27
C GLY A 73 -5.87 3.03 12.42
#